data_AF-A0A7V9ZF22-F1
#
_entry.id   AF-A0A7V9ZF22-F1
#
_cell.length_a   1.000
_cell.length_b   1.000
_cell.length_c   1.000
_cell.angle_alpha   90.00
_cell.angle_beta   90.00
_cell.angle_gamma   90.00
#
_symmetry.space_group_name_H-M   'P 1'
#
loop_
_entity.id
_entity.type
_entity.pdbx_description
1 polymer ?
#
loop_
_entity_poly.entity_id
_entity_poly.type
_entity_poly.pdbx_seq_one_letter_code
_entity_poly.pdbx_strand_id
1 'polypeptide(L)'
;MPITSDKYTVNSITQCWEWAGSRAVNGYGHFQHKGKTKSAHRALYEQLVGPIPDGHHLHHLCENRLCINPDHLEPVPKEDHKRKFHNKDQQVLH
;
A
#
# COMPACT_ATOMS: atom_id res chain seq x y z
N MET A 1 16.21 -6.81 7.24
CA MET A 1 15.64 -5.97 8.30
C MET A 1 14.13 -5.96 8.16
N PRO A 2 13.38 -6.23 9.24
CA PRO A 2 11.93 -5.99 9.29
C PRO A 2 11.65 -4.48 9.20
N ILE A 3 10.45 -4.11 8.78
CA ILE A 3 10.02 -2.71 8.88
C ILE A 3 9.67 -2.46 10.35
N THR A 4 10.27 -1.42 10.91
CA THR A 4 10.10 -0.98 12.30
C THR A 4 9.40 0.36 12.33
N SER A 5 8.83 0.72 13.49
CA SER A 5 8.08 1.97 13.67
C SER A 5 8.90 3.25 13.48
N ASP A 6 10.24 3.19 13.46
CA ASP A 6 11.10 4.32 13.10
C ASP A 6 11.11 4.64 11.60
N LYS A 7 10.53 3.78 10.76
CA LYS A 7 10.56 3.92 9.29
C LYS A 7 9.34 4.64 8.72
N TYR A 8 8.40 5.05 9.56
CA TYR A 8 7.21 5.76 9.12
C TYR A 8 6.69 6.71 10.19
N THR A 9 5.94 7.71 9.76
CA THR A 9 5.27 8.67 10.64
C THR A 9 3.79 8.38 10.66
N VAL A 10 3.16 8.41 11.83
CA VAL A 10 1.70 8.22 11.94
C VAL A 10 1.02 9.58 11.87
N ASN A 11 0.13 9.73 10.90
CA ASN A 11 -0.73 10.90 10.78
C ASN A 11 -1.87 10.78 11.80
N SER A 12 -1.98 11.69 12.75
CA SER A 12 -2.99 11.63 13.81
C SER A 12 -4.42 11.84 13.32
N ILE A 13 -4.61 12.49 12.18
CA ILE A 13 -5.92 12.79 11.60
C ILE A 13 -6.40 11.61 10.75
N THR A 14 -5.57 11.18 9.80
CA THR A 14 -5.95 10.13 8.87
C THR A 14 -5.62 8.74 9.36
N GLN A 15 -4.83 8.59 10.43
CA GLN A 15 -4.26 7.32 10.90
C GLN A 15 -3.35 6.62 9.85
N CYS A 16 -2.95 7.34 8.79
CA CYS A 16 -2.01 6.82 7.80
C CYS A 16 -0.62 6.65 8.40
N TRP A 17 0.03 5.55 8.07
CA TRP A 17 1.44 5.34 8.41
C TRP A 17 2.27 5.72 7.20
N GLU A 18 2.75 6.95 7.17
CA GLU A 18 3.45 7.53 6.02
C GLU A 18 4.89 7.04 5.98
N TRP A 19 5.25 6.32 4.92
CA TRP A 19 6.61 5.81 4.72
C TRP A 19 7.65 6.94 4.68
N ALA A 20 8.62 6.89 5.60
CA ALA A 20 9.69 7.89 5.71
C ALA A 20 10.94 7.52 4.89
N GLY A 21 10.94 6.36 4.22
CA GLY A 21 12.07 5.90 3.42
C GLY A 21 11.99 6.30 1.94
N SER A 22 12.67 5.53 1.09
CA SER A 22 12.72 5.76 -0.35
C SER A 22 11.34 5.61 -1.01
N ARG A 23 11.05 6.51 -1.95
CA ARG A 23 9.84 6.50 -2.78
C ARG A 23 10.18 6.14 -4.22
N ALA A 24 9.38 5.29 -4.84
CA ALA A 24 9.53 4.94 -6.24
C ALA A 24 8.89 6.04 -7.12
N VAL A 25 9.24 6.06 -8.41
CA VAL A 25 8.72 7.06 -9.38
C VAL A 25 7.19 7.03 -9.47
N ASN A 26 6.58 5.87 -9.23
CA ASN A 26 5.13 5.69 -9.20
C ASN A 26 4.44 6.20 -7.92
N GLY A 27 5.20 6.77 -6.97
CA GLY A 27 4.72 7.34 -5.73
C GLY A 27 4.62 6.36 -4.55
N TYR A 28 5.01 5.09 -4.72
CA TYR A 28 4.94 4.09 -3.65
C TYR A 28 6.21 4.04 -2.81
N GLY A 29 6.05 3.82 -1.51
CA GLY A 29 7.17 3.53 -0.61
C GLY A 29 7.83 2.19 -0.94
N HIS A 30 9.16 2.17 -1.03
CA HIS A 30 9.94 0.96 -1.23
C HIS A 30 11.23 0.96 -0.39
N PHE A 31 11.79 -0.24 -0.21
CA PHE A 31 13.06 -0.43 0.47
C PHE A 31 13.82 -1.58 -0.18
N GLN A 32 15.16 -1.54 -0.07
CA GLN A 32 15.99 -2.66 -0.46
C GLN A 32 16.14 -3.65 0.69
N HIS A 33 15.88 -4.93 0.40
CA HIS A 33 16.09 -6.03 1.32
C HIS A 33 16.81 -7.17 0.62
N LYS A 34 18.03 -7.50 1.06
CA LYS A 34 18.89 -8.55 0.47
C LYS A 34 19.10 -8.34 -1.05
N GLY A 35 19.39 -7.11 -1.47
CA GLY A 35 19.61 -6.75 -2.88
C GLY A 35 18.36 -6.77 -3.76
N LYS A 36 17.17 -6.96 -3.18
CA LYS A 36 15.89 -6.90 -3.90
C LYS A 36 15.07 -5.71 -3.42
N THR A 37 14.52 -4.94 -4.34
CA THR A 37 13.56 -3.87 -4.04
C THR A 37 12.21 -4.48 -3.69
N LYS A 38 11.69 -4.14 -2.51
CA LYS A 38 10.37 -4.56 -2.03
C LYS A 38 9.50 -3.34 -1.76
N SER A 39 8.20 -3.47 -2.02
CA SER A 39 7.20 -2.47 -1.62
C SER A 39 7.05 -2.45 -0.11
N ALA A 40 7.11 -1.26 0.50
CA ALA A 40 7.06 -1.10 1.94
C ALA A 40 5.72 -1.56 2.52
N HIS A 41 4.60 -1.16 1.91
CA HIS A 41 3.25 -1.52 2.35
C HIS A 41 3.02 -3.05 2.32
N ARG A 42 3.48 -3.75 1.27
CA ARG A 42 3.37 -5.22 1.16
C ARG A 42 4.16 -5.91 2.26
N ALA A 43 5.41 -5.50 2.45
CA ALA A 43 6.28 -6.13 3.44
C ALA A 43 5.76 -5.93 4.86
N LEU A 44 5.21 -4.76 5.19
CA LEU A 44 4.63 -4.53 6.52
C LEU A 44 3.33 -5.31 6.72
N TYR A 45 2.47 -5.36 5.70
CA TYR A 45 1.25 -6.18 5.73
C TYR A 45 1.58 -7.65 5.99
N GLU A 46 2.56 -8.20 5.26
CA GLU A 46 3.03 -9.58 5.44
C GLU A 46 3.60 -9.84 6.84
N GLN A 47 4.23 -8.83 7.44
CA GLN A 47 4.84 -8.91 8.76
C GLN A 47 3.81 -8.84 9.90
N LEU A 48 2.73 -8.04 9.75
CA LEU A 48 1.75 -7.79 10.81
C LEU A 48 0.48 -8.63 10.68
N VAL A 49 -0.01 -8.82 9.45
CA VAL A 49 -1.26 -9.54 9.15
C VAL A 49 -0.96 -10.95 8.70
N GLY A 50 0.00 -11.11 7.78
CA GLY A 50 0.39 -12.40 7.22
C GLY A 50 0.44 -12.41 5.70
N PRO A 51 0.70 -13.58 5.09
CA PRO A 51 0.96 -13.69 3.65
C PRO A 51 -0.22 -13.17 2.83
N ILE A 52 0.08 -12.35 1.82
CA ILE A 52 -0.92 -11.87 0.86
C ILE A 52 -1.32 -13.06 -0.02
N PRO A 53 -2.63 -13.38 -0.16
CA PRO A 53 -3.06 -14.49 -1.00
C PRO A 53 -2.60 -14.33 -2.46
N ASP A 54 -2.31 -15.44 -3.13
CA ASP A 54 -1.88 -15.39 -4.53
C ASP A 54 -2.96 -14.74 -5.41
N GLY A 55 -2.53 -14.00 -6.43
CA GLY A 55 -3.44 -13.22 -7.27
C GLY A 55 -4.12 -12.03 -6.60
N HIS A 56 -3.81 -11.70 -5.34
CA HIS A 56 -4.34 -10.51 -4.67
C HIS A 56 -3.37 -9.33 -4.71
N HIS A 57 -3.94 -8.14 -4.84
CA HIS A 57 -3.25 -6.86 -4.80
C HIS A 57 -3.70 -6.11 -3.55
N LEU A 58 -2.78 -5.40 -2.88
CA LEU A 58 -3.18 -4.54 -1.78
C LEU A 58 -3.68 -3.20 -2.33
N HIS A 59 -4.94 -2.89 -2.07
CA HIS A 59 -5.56 -1.61 -2.40
C HIS A 59 -5.51 -0.67 -1.19
N HIS A 60 -5.19 0.60 -1.44
CA HIS A 60 -5.14 1.62 -0.39
C HIS A 60 -6.52 2.25 -0.24
N LEU A 61 -7.23 1.95 0.85
CA LEU A 61 -8.54 2.53 1.15
C LEU A 61 -8.46 4.04 1.41
N CYS A 62 -7.32 4.51 1.89
CA CYS A 62 -7.03 5.92 2.18
C CYS A 62 -6.56 6.73 0.96
N GLU A 63 -6.46 6.11 -0.24
CA GLU A 63 -5.92 6.70 -1.48
C GLU A 63 -4.49 7.30 -1.37
N ASN A 64 -3.81 7.11 -0.23
CA ASN A 64 -2.43 7.55 0.02
C ASN A 64 -1.43 6.44 -0.31
N ARG A 65 -0.68 6.60 -1.41
CA ARG A 65 0.31 5.61 -1.89
C ARG A 65 1.54 5.44 -0.99
N LEU A 66 1.78 6.38 -0.08
CA LEU A 66 2.85 6.30 0.92
C LEU A 66 2.37 5.65 2.22
N CYS A 67 1.08 5.40 2.38
CA CYS A 67 0.54 4.73 3.56
C CYS A 67 0.95 3.26 3.56
N ILE A 68 1.54 2.80 4.66
CA ILE A 68 1.91 1.40 4.89
C ILE A 68 1.05 0.73 5.97
N ASN A 69 0.05 1.43 6.50
CA ASN A 69 -0.81 0.92 7.57
C ASN A 69 -1.61 -0.30 7.05
N PRO A 70 -1.44 -1.51 7.63
CA PRO A 70 -2.20 -2.69 7.21
C PRO A 70 -3.72 -2.53 7.33
N ASP A 71 -4.19 -1.71 8.27
CA ASP A 71 -5.62 -1.44 8.46
C ASP A 71 -6.23 -0.66 7.29
N HIS A 72 -5.40 0.12 6.57
CA HIS A 72 -5.81 0.85 5.37
C HIS A 72 -5.52 0.09 4.07
N LEU A 73 -5.08 -1.17 4.17
CA LEU A 73 -4.75 -2.02 3.04
C LEU A 73 -5.74 -3.18 2.94
N GLU A 74 -6.47 -3.23 1.85
CA GLU A 74 -7.39 -4.33 1.58
C GLU A 74 -6.82 -5.25 0.50
N PRO A 75 -6.68 -6.57 0.75
CA PRO A 75 -6.32 -7.53 -0.28
C PRO A 75 -7.49 -7.72 -1.24
N VAL A 76 -7.38 -7.14 -2.44
CA VAL A 76 -8.38 -7.28 -3.50
C VAL A 76 -7.89 -8.28 -4.55
N PRO A 77 -8.73 -9.23 -4.99
CA PRO A 77 -8.38 -10.13 -6.08
C PRO A 77 -8.17 -9.35 -7.38
N LYS A 78 -7.14 -9.71 -8.15
CA LYS A 78 -6.73 -9.03 -9.40
C LYS A 78 -7.87 -8.93 -10.43
N GLU A 79 -8.82 -9.85 -10.41
CA GLU A 79 -10.01 -9.86 -11.28
C GLU A 79 -10.96 -8.70 -10.97
N ASP A 80 -11.13 -8.33 -9.69
CA ASP A 80 -12.00 -7.23 -9.27
C ASP A 80 -11.32 -5.86 -9.47
N HIS A 81 -9.99 -5.80 -9.33
CA HIS A 81 -9.22 -4.56 -9.50
C HIS A 81 -9.32 -3.98 -10.92
N LYS A 82 -9.44 -4.82 -11.95
CA LYS A 82 -9.66 -4.36 -13.34
C LYS A 82 -11.06 -3.81 -13.57
N ARG A 83 -12.08 -4.32 -12.86
CA ARG A 83 -13.48 -3.90 -13.05
C ARG A 83 -13.81 -2.59 -12.34
N LYS A 84 -13.34 -2.38 -11.11
CA LYS A 84 -13.76 -1.23 -10.29
C LYS A 84 -12.91 0.03 -10.47
N PHE A 85 -11.63 -0.09 -10.83
CA PHE A 85 -10.71 1.06 -10.81
C PHE A 85 -10.22 1.52 -12.19
N HIS A 86 -10.53 0.78 -13.26
CA HIS A 86 -10.28 1.23 -14.64
C HIS A 86 -11.45 2.02 -15.25
N ASN A 87 -12.54 2.22 -14.50
CA ASN A 87 -13.73 2.95 -14.94
C ASN A 87 -13.94 4.24 -14.12
N LYS A 88 -12.87 5.00 -13.85
CA LYS A 88 -12.95 6.37 -13.29
C LYS A 88 -12.96 7.44 -14.41
N ASP A 89 -13.62 7.16 -15.55
CA ASP A 89 -13.86 8.14 -16.62
C ASP A 89 -15.30 8.06 -17.18
N GLN A 90 -16.32 7.92 -16.32
CA GLN A 90 -17.66 8.33 -16.72
C GLN A 90 -18.60 8.54 -15.52
N GLN A 91 -18.59 9.75 -14.95
CA GLN A 91 -19.81 10.51 -14.68
C GLN A 91 -19.44 11.89 -14.10
N VAL A 92 -19.18 12.84 -15.01
CA VAL A 92 -19.81 14.14 -14.86
C VAL A 92 -21.28 13.97 -15.25
N LEU A 93 -22.20 14.54 -14.45
CA LEU A 93 -23.63 14.86 -14.68
C LEU A 93 -24.51 14.47 -13.49
N HIS A 94 -24.64 15.39 -12.54
CA HIS A 94 -25.92 16.05 -12.28
C HIS A 94 -25.67 17.45 -11.73
#